data_AF-A0A1C6EAC0-F1
#
_entry.id   AF-A0A1C6EAC0-F1
#
_cell.length_a   1.000
_cell.length_b   1.000
_cell.length_c   1.000
_cell.angle_alpha   90.00
_cell.angle_beta   90.00
_cell.angle_gamma   90.00
#
_symmetry.space_group_name_H-M   'P 1'
#
loop_
_entity.id
_entity.type
_entity.pdbx_description
1 polymer ?
#
loop_
_entity_poly.entity_id
_entity_poly.type
_entity_poly.pdbx_seq_one_letter_code
_entity_poly.pdbx_strand_id
1 'polypeptide(L)'
;MAEKYITEEQRARCRKVADAFAELYELTDVVVADAGRFGFVRLQWFSEGEGFDSAMVFSDSAELFEELWRIWYEHEVLTSVLGTPLAELDYDEIFQTLTKDRQEEISEKKKYFLARCKDALC
;
A
#
# COMPACT_ATOMS: atom_id res chain seq x y z
N MET A 1 -9.48 -31.52 -6.62
CA MET A 1 -9.73 -30.08 -6.92
C MET A 1 -8.63 -29.30 -6.22
N ALA A 2 -7.99 -28.33 -6.88
CA ALA A 2 -7.01 -27.48 -6.22
C ALA A 2 -7.75 -26.55 -5.23
N GLU A 3 -7.23 -26.41 -4.02
CA GLU A 3 -7.79 -25.52 -2.99
C GLU A 3 -7.76 -24.06 -3.47
N LYS A 4 -8.88 -23.35 -3.35
CA LYS A 4 -9.00 -21.95 -3.79
C LYS A 4 -9.03 -21.07 -2.55
N TYR A 5 -8.05 -20.17 -2.41
CA TYR A 5 -7.88 -19.32 -1.23
C TYR A 5 -8.46 -17.91 -1.44
N ILE A 6 -8.88 -17.58 -2.67
CA ILE A 6 -9.56 -16.32 -3.01
C ILE A 6 -10.75 -16.58 -3.94
N THR A 7 -11.85 -15.84 -3.80
CA THR A 7 -12.98 -15.91 -4.74
C THR A 7 -12.67 -15.11 -6.02
N GLU A 8 -13.38 -15.36 -7.13
CA GLU A 8 -13.20 -14.48 -8.32
C GLU A 8 -13.62 -13.04 -8.02
N GLU A 9 -14.64 -12.87 -7.19
CA GLU A 9 -15.09 -11.57 -6.74
C GLU A 9 -13.99 -10.84 -5.96
N GLN A 10 -13.41 -11.45 -4.93
CA GLN A 10 -12.31 -10.84 -4.18
C GLN A 10 -11.08 -10.60 -5.06
N ARG A 11 -10.79 -11.50 -6.00
CA ARG A 11 -9.68 -11.31 -6.95
C ARG A 11 -9.88 -10.08 -7.83
N ALA A 12 -11.10 -9.83 -8.32
CA ALA A 12 -11.43 -8.62 -9.08
C ALA A 12 -11.34 -7.35 -8.21
N ARG A 13 -11.76 -7.43 -6.95
CA ARG A 13 -11.66 -6.32 -5.99
C ARG A 13 -10.21 -5.99 -5.65
N CYS A 14 -9.39 -6.99 -5.33
CA CYS A 14 -7.96 -6.82 -5.06
C CYS A 14 -7.22 -6.27 -6.29
N ARG A 15 -7.59 -6.69 -7.51
CA ARG A 15 -7.04 -6.11 -8.74
C ARG A 15 -7.28 -4.60 -8.79
N LYS A 16 -8.52 -4.16 -8.55
CA LYS A 16 -8.88 -2.74 -8.55
C LYS A 16 -8.12 -1.95 -7.50
N VAL A 17 -7.88 -2.54 -6.32
CA VAL A 17 -7.05 -1.93 -5.27
C VAL A 17 -5.60 -1.80 -5.73
N ALA A 18 -4.98 -2.87 -6.22
CA ALA A 18 -3.61 -2.83 -6.73
C ALA A 18 -3.44 -1.78 -7.85
N ASP A 19 -4.38 -1.72 -8.79
CA ASP A 19 -4.36 -0.76 -9.89
C ASP A 19 -4.54 0.69 -9.41
N ALA A 20 -5.29 0.92 -8.33
CA ALA A 20 -5.49 2.25 -7.76
C ALA A 20 -4.21 2.82 -7.13
N PHE A 21 -3.33 1.94 -6.64
CA PHE A 21 -2.04 2.28 -6.03
C PHE A 21 -0.87 2.14 -7.02
N ALA A 22 -1.10 2.09 -8.33
CA ALA A 22 -0.01 1.96 -9.31
C ALA A 22 1.09 3.03 -9.17
N GLU A 23 0.75 4.24 -8.71
CA GLU A 23 1.72 5.30 -8.41
C GLU A 23 2.70 4.94 -7.29
N LEU A 24 2.30 4.10 -6.33
CA LEU A 24 3.16 3.67 -5.22
C LEU A 24 4.35 2.85 -5.72
N TYR A 25 4.16 2.06 -6.77
CA TYR A 25 5.18 1.14 -7.31
C TYR A 25 6.32 1.87 -8.02
N GLU A 26 6.11 3.14 -8.40
CA GLU A 26 7.16 4.00 -8.97
C GLU A 26 7.90 4.80 -7.87
N LEU A 27 7.27 4.97 -6.70
CA LEU A 27 7.81 5.76 -5.58
C LEU A 27 8.57 4.92 -4.56
N THR A 28 8.21 3.65 -4.44
CA THR A 28 8.70 2.74 -3.39
C THR A 28 9.13 1.41 -3.99
N ASP A 29 10.00 0.69 -3.27
CA ASP A 29 10.43 -0.65 -3.65
C ASP A 29 9.39 -1.70 -3.23
N VAL A 30 8.17 -1.53 -3.75
CA VAL A 30 6.98 -2.34 -3.49
C VAL A 30 6.32 -2.68 -4.82
N VAL A 31 5.90 -3.93 -4.98
CA VAL A 31 5.02 -4.33 -6.08
C VAL A 31 3.96 -5.29 -5.55
N VAL A 32 2.79 -5.30 -6.21
CA VAL A 32 1.75 -6.31 -5.95
C VAL A 32 1.55 -7.17 -7.19
N ALA A 33 1.70 -8.48 -7.03
CA ALA A 33 1.50 -9.46 -8.09
C ALA A 33 0.26 -10.33 -7.82
N ASP A 34 -0.45 -10.72 -8.88
CA ASP A 34 -1.57 -11.66 -8.77
C ASP A 34 -1.06 -13.10 -8.85
N ALA A 35 -1.16 -13.82 -7.74
CA ALA A 35 -0.76 -15.22 -7.61
C ALA A 35 -1.93 -16.19 -7.90
N GLY A 36 -2.96 -15.73 -8.62
CA GLY A 36 -4.08 -16.54 -9.05
C GLY A 36 -4.92 -17.04 -7.87
N ARG A 37 -5.00 -18.36 -7.70
CA ARG A 37 -5.84 -18.98 -6.65
C ARG A 37 -5.37 -18.67 -5.22
N PHE A 38 -4.16 -18.14 -5.06
CA PHE A 38 -3.58 -17.78 -3.77
C PHE A 38 -3.88 -16.34 -3.35
N GLY A 39 -4.37 -15.49 -4.27
CA GLY A 39 -4.63 -14.07 -4.00
C GLY A 39 -3.56 -13.15 -4.59
N PHE A 40 -3.38 -11.98 -3.98
CA PHE A 40 -2.40 -10.97 -4.39
C PHE A 40 -1.23 -10.96 -3.42
N VAL A 41 -0.01 -10.89 -3.93
CA VAL A 41 1.21 -10.92 -3.13
C VAL A 41 1.87 -9.55 -3.18
N ARG A 42 1.97 -8.88 -2.04
CA ARG A 42 2.86 -7.73 -1.87
C ARG A 42 4.29 -8.26 -1.78
N LEU A 43 5.18 -7.71 -2.59
CA LEU A 43 6.61 -7.98 -2.59
C LEU A 43 7.34 -6.67 -2.28
N GLN A 44 8.38 -6.73 -1.45
CA GLN A 44 9.16 -5.57 -1.02
C GLN A 44 10.65 -5.88 -1.00
N TRP A 45 11.45 -4.84 -1.19
CA TRP A 45 12.90 -4.83 -1.03
C TRP A 45 13.57 -5.81 -2.00
N PHE A 46 13.58 -5.43 -3.27
CA PHE A 46 14.16 -6.26 -4.32
C PHE A 46 15.69 -6.09 -4.35
N SER A 47 16.40 -7.22 -4.28
CA SER A 47 17.83 -7.32 -4.48
C SER A 47 18.12 -8.24 -5.66
N GLU A 48 18.89 -7.75 -6.63
CA GLU A 48 19.22 -8.53 -7.83
C GLU A 48 20.00 -9.80 -7.43
N GLY A 49 19.46 -10.96 -7.82
CA GLY A 49 20.04 -12.28 -7.50
C GLY A 49 19.53 -12.90 -6.19
N GLU A 50 19.01 -12.10 -5.26
CA GLU A 50 18.47 -12.57 -3.98
C GLU A 50 16.93 -12.60 -3.97
N GLY A 51 16.28 -11.77 -4.79
CA GLY A 51 14.83 -11.70 -4.90
C GLY A 51 14.24 -10.63 -3.98
N PHE A 52 13.12 -10.92 -3.34
CA PHE A 52 12.42 -10.00 -2.45
C PHE A 52 12.60 -10.44 -0.99
N ASP A 53 12.98 -9.52 -0.12
CA ASP A 53 13.17 -9.82 1.31
C ASP A 53 11.84 -10.04 2.05
N SER A 54 10.75 -9.45 1.55
CA SER A 54 9.42 -9.55 2.17
C SER A 54 8.34 -9.86 1.15
N ALA A 55 7.55 -10.90 1.45
CA ALA A 55 6.38 -11.29 0.67
C ALA A 55 5.18 -11.54 1.61
N MET A 56 4.03 -10.94 1.30
CA MET A 56 2.78 -11.12 2.06
C MET A 56 1.59 -11.32 1.13
N VAL A 57 0.76 -12.31 1.42
CA VAL A 57 -0.38 -12.70 0.58
C VAL A 57 -1.68 -12.14 1.14
N PHE A 58 -2.53 -11.61 0.25
CA PHE A 58 -3.82 -11.02 0.54
C PHE A 58 -4.91 -11.69 -0.30
N SER A 59 -5.93 -12.21 0.38
CA SER A 59 -7.16 -12.73 -0.23
C SER A 59 -8.35 -11.79 -0.07
N ASP A 60 -8.19 -10.72 0.70
CA ASP A 60 -9.19 -9.70 0.96
C ASP A 60 -8.71 -8.33 0.47
N SER A 61 -9.60 -7.62 -0.20
CA SER A 61 -9.31 -6.33 -0.83
C SER A 61 -9.20 -5.17 0.16
N ALA A 62 -9.88 -5.24 1.31
CA ALA A 62 -9.74 -4.23 2.35
C ALA A 62 -8.41 -4.38 3.09
N GLU A 63 -7.97 -5.61 3.36
CA GLU A 63 -6.63 -5.86 3.94
C GLU A 63 -5.52 -5.38 3.00
N LEU A 64 -5.62 -5.67 1.69
CA LEU A 64 -4.67 -5.17 0.71
C LEU A 64 -4.67 -3.63 0.64
N PHE A 65 -5.85 -3.00 0.73
CA PHE A 65 -5.97 -1.55 0.70
C PHE A 65 -5.26 -0.90 1.89
N GLU A 66 -5.51 -1.38 3.10
CA GLU A 66 -4.88 -0.81 4.31
C GLU A 66 -3.36 -1.01 4.30
N GLU A 67 -2.87 -2.14 3.79
CA GLU A 67 -1.43 -2.37 3.61
C GLU A 67 -0.80 -1.35 2.64
N LEU A 68 -1.40 -1.16 1.46
CA LEU A 68 -0.85 -0.23 0.45
C LEU A 68 -1.00 1.23 0.89
N TRP A 69 -2.10 1.58 1.56
CA TRP A 69 -2.26 2.90 2.17
C TRP A 69 -1.20 3.15 3.23
N ARG A 70 -0.92 2.18 4.12
CA ARG A 70 0.11 2.31 5.16
C ARG A 70 1.47 2.60 4.52
N ILE A 71 1.87 1.82 3.52
CA ILE A 71 3.16 1.98 2.84
C ILE A 71 3.26 3.35 2.16
N TRP A 72 2.21 3.78 1.47
CA TRP A 72 2.16 5.11 0.84
C TRP A 72 2.28 6.23 1.88
N TYR A 73 1.53 6.13 2.98
CA TYR A 73 1.54 7.10 4.07
C TYR A 73 2.91 7.19 4.75
N GLU A 74 3.52 6.05 5.09
CA GLU A 74 4.84 5.99 5.71
C GLU A 74 5.90 6.65 4.81
N HIS A 75 5.87 6.35 3.51
CA HIS A 75 6.77 6.97 2.54
C HIS A 75 6.63 8.49 2.49
N GLU A 76 5.41 9.01 2.40
CA GLU A 76 5.14 10.45 2.25
C GLU A 76 5.47 11.25 3.50
N VAL A 77 5.17 10.68 4.67
CA VAL A 77 5.47 11.28 5.97
C VAL A 77 6.98 11.30 6.20
N LEU A 78 7.66 10.17 6.01
CA LEU A 78 9.11 10.08 6.25
C LEU A 78 9.91 10.95 5.28
N THR A 79 9.53 10.97 4.01
CA THR A 79 10.20 11.81 2.99
C THR A 79 10.13 13.29 3.32
N SER A 80 9.05 13.74 3.99
CA SER A 80 8.87 15.14 4.39
C SER A 80 9.88 15.61 5.45
N VAL A 81 10.51 14.69 6.19
CA VAL A 81 11.43 15.00 7.29
C VAL A 81 12.79 14.32 7.16
N LEU A 82 13.05 13.65 6.03
CA LEU A 82 14.27 12.89 5.79
C LEU A 82 15.51 13.78 5.96
N GLY A 83 16.50 13.30 6.72
CA GLY A 83 17.71 14.05 7.03
C GLY A 83 17.58 15.04 8.18
N THR A 84 16.42 15.10 8.85
CA THR A 84 16.22 15.86 10.08
C THR A 84 16.08 14.92 11.29
N PRO A 85 16.26 15.41 12.53
CA PRO A 85 16.03 14.59 13.73
C PRO A 85 14.59 14.09 13.88
N LEU A 86 13.62 14.68 13.18
CA LEU A 86 12.22 14.26 13.23
C LEU A 86 12.00 12.89 12.55
N ALA A 87 12.90 12.45 11.67
CA ALA A 87 12.79 11.15 10.99
C ALA A 87 12.89 9.95 11.94
N GLU A 88 13.35 10.16 13.18
CA GLU A 88 13.44 9.13 14.23
C GLU A 88 12.14 8.99 15.05
N LEU A 89 11.16 9.87 14.84
CA LEU A 89 9.86 9.80 15.51
C LEU A 89 8.95 8.75 14.85
N ASP A 90 7.92 8.33 15.56
CA ASP A 90 6.89 7.48 14.98
C ASP A 90 6.14 8.25 13.87
N TYR A 91 5.65 7.55 12.84
CA TYR A 91 5.03 8.20 11.67
C TYR A 91 3.86 9.12 12.04
N ASP A 92 3.05 8.76 13.04
CA ASP A 92 1.94 9.60 13.49
C ASP A 92 2.42 10.86 14.24
N GLU A 93 3.56 10.78 14.93
CA GLU A 93 4.20 11.94 15.54
C GLU A 93 4.79 12.85 14.46
N ILE A 94 5.49 12.28 13.46
CA ILE A 94 5.99 13.03 12.30
C ILE A 94 4.84 13.76 11.63
N PHE A 95 3.74 13.07 11.33
CA PHE A 95 2.56 13.66 10.71
C PHE A 95 2.03 14.87 11.49
N GLN A 96 1.98 14.80 12.82
CA GLN A 96 1.55 15.92 13.66
C GLN A 96 2.49 17.12 13.60
N THR A 97 3.78 16.92 13.32
CA THR A 97 4.77 18.00 13.15
C THR A 97 4.68 18.70 11.80
N LEU A 98 4.06 18.06 10.78
CA LEU A 98 3.91 18.65 9.45
C LEU A 98 3.02 19.89 9.47
N THR A 99 3.14 20.76 8.46
CA THR A 99 2.24 21.91 8.28
C THR A 99 0.79 21.43 8.08
N LYS A 100 -0.18 22.29 8.40
CA LYS A 100 -1.60 21.95 8.24
C LYS A 100 -1.96 21.63 6.80
N ASP A 101 -1.42 22.39 5.85
CA ASP A 101 -1.60 22.14 4.42
C ASP A 101 -1.11 20.74 4.03
N ARG A 102 0.06 20.32 4.54
CA ARG A 102 0.61 19.00 4.24
C ARG A 102 -0.18 17.86 4.89
N GLN A 103 -0.65 18.07 6.13
CA GLN A 103 -1.55 17.12 6.80
C GLN A 103 -2.86 16.92 6.00
N GLU A 104 -3.40 18.02 5.46
CA GLU A 104 -4.60 18.00 4.63
C GLU A 104 -4.36 17.30 3.29
N GLU A 105 -3.26 17.57 2.59
CA GLU A 105 -2.89 16.88 1.34
C GLU A 105 -2.86 15.36 1.49
N ILE A 106 -2.18 14.87 2.54
CA ILE A 106 -2.09 13.43 2.84
C ILE A 106 -3.49 12.85 3.14
N SER A 107 -4.30 13.58 3.91
CA SER A 107 -5.66 13.16 4.24
C SER A 107 -6.58 13.09 3.02
N GLU A 108 -6.48 14.08 2.12
CA GLU A 108 -7.19 14.10 0.85
C GLU A 108 -6.73 12.98 -0.08
N LYS A 109 -5.44 12.63 -0.06
CA LYS A 109 -4.95 11.48 -0.81
C LYS A 109 -5.59 10.17 -0.32
N LYS A 110 -5.76 9.97 0.99
CA LYS A 110 -6.49 8.79 1.51
C LYS A 110 -7.90 8.72 0.93
N LYS A 111 -8.62 9.85 0.92
CA LYS A 111 -9.97 9.96 0.35
C LYS A 111 -9.98 9.65 -1.14
N TYR A 112 -8.96 10.12 -1.88
CA TYR A 112 -8.79 9.82 -3.29
C TYR A 112 -8.66 8.31 -3.54
N PHE A 113 -7.80 7.61 -2.80
CA PHE A 113 -7.66 6.15 -2.95
C PHE A 113 -8.94 5.41 -2.55
N LEU A 114 -9.58 5.79 -1.45
CA LEU A 114 -10.87 5.22 -1.03
C LEU A 114 -11.95 5.38 -2.12
N ALA A 115 -12.04 6.56 -2.74
CA ALA A 115 -12.99 6.81 -3.82
C ALA A 115 -12.71 5.92 -5.04
N ARG A 116 -11.43 5.73 -5.38
CA ARG A 116 -10.99 4.88 -6.50
C ARG A 116 -11.25 3.39 -6.24
N CYS A 117 -11.23 2.99 -4.97
CA CYS A 117 -11.46 1.62 -4.50
C CYS A 117 -12.88 1.36 -3.97
N LYS A 118 -13.81 2.32 -4.05
CA LYS A 118 -15.12 2.24 -3.37
C LYS A 118 -15.85 0.91 -3.59
N ASP A 119 -15.98 0.48 -4.84
CA ASP A 119 -16.69 -0.77 -5.16
C ASP A 119 -15.87 -2.04 -4.89
N ALA A 120 -14.58 -1.90 -4.58
CA ALA A 120 -13.74 -3.01 -4.13
C ALA A 120 -13.86 -3.25 -2.62
N LEU A 121 -14.12 -2.19 -1.85
CA LEU A 121 -14.13 -2.22 -0.38
C LEU A 121 -15.52 -2.46 0.24
N CYS A 122 -16.58 -2.56 -0.58
CA CYS A 122 -17.97 -2.69 -0.15
C CYS A 122 -18.50 -4.12 -0.26
#